data_AF-A0A0D9WZT1-F1
#
_entry.id   AF-A0A0D9WZT1-F1
#
_cell.length_a   1.000
_cell.length_b   1.000
_cell.length_c   1.000
_cell.angle_alpha   90.00
_cell.angle_beta   90.00
_cell.angle_gamma   90.00
#
_symmetry.space_group_name_H-M   'P 1'
#
loop_
_entity.id
_entity.type
_entity.pdbx_description
1 polymer ?
#
loop_
_entity_poly.entity_id
_entity_poly.type
_entity_poly.pdbx_seq_one_letter_code
_entity_poly.pdbx_strand_id
1 'polypeptide(L)' 'MNIPLSFKNYFAFGGKINGDDVLCLMIGKSATTTLIGSIMQMDFQVLYDLNKSVLSMQPTDCSKL' A
#
# COMPACT_ATOMS: atom_id res chain seq x y z
N MET A 1 9.91 -5.84 11.37
CA MET A 1 8.55 -5.29 11.27
C MET A 1 7.75 -6.24 10.38
N ASN A 2 6.62 -6.75 10.85
CA ASN A 2 5.72 -7.57 10.01
C ASN A 2 4.52 -6.71 9.62
N ILE A 3 4.31 -6.49 8.32
CA ILE A 3 3.23 -5.63 7.80
C ILE A 3 2.26 -6.54 7.05
N PRO A 4 1.08 -6.85 7.62
CA PRO A 4 0.11 -7.72 6.96
C PRO A 4 -0.58 -6.93 5.84
N LEU A 5 -0.11 -7.11 4.61
CA LEU A 5 -0.69 -6.50 3.42
C LEU A 5 -1.79 -7.40 2.85
N SER A 6 -2.93 -6.79 2.51
CA SER A 6 -4.08 -7.42 1.86
C SER A 6 -4.02 -7.27 0.34
N PHE A 7 -4.93 -7.94 -0.37
CA PHE A 7 -4.98 -7.94 -1.84
C PHE A 7 -4.99 -6.53 -2.46
N LYS A 8 -5.76 -5.60 -1.89
CA LYS A 8 -5.85 -4.20 -2.35
C LYS A 8 -4.54 -3.42 -2.21
N ASN A 9 -3.60 -3.90 -1.40
CA ASN A 9 -2.27 -3.27 -1.25
C ASN A 9 -1.29 -3.67 -2.37
N TYR A 10 -1.70 -4.56 -3.27
CA TYR A 10 -0.91 -5.02 -4.40
C TYR A 10 -1.60 -4.80 -5.74
N PHE A 11 -2.94 -4.86 -5.76
CA PHE A 11 -3.74 -4.77 -6.96
C PHE A 11 -4.77 -3.65 -6.90
N ALA A 12 -5.06 -3.05 -8.04
CA ALA A 12 -6.14 -2.09 -8.20
C ALA A 12 -6.95 -2.41 -9.46
N PHE A 13 -8.24 -2.05 -9.45
CA PHE A 13 -9.06 -2.12 -10.65
C PHE A 13 -8.83 -0.87 -11.50
N GLY A 14 -8.35 -1.06 -12.73
CA GLY A 14 -7.96 0.01 -13.65
C GLY A 14 -9.11 0.63 -14.46
N GLY A 15 -10.36 0.28 -14.15
CA GLY A 15 -11.55 0.61 -14.92
C GLY A 15 -12.05 -0.55 -15.78
N LYS A 16 -13.09 -0.30 -16.59
CA LYS A 16 -13.70 -1.29 -17.47
C LYS A 16 -13.12 -1.20 -18.88
N ILE A 17 -12.67 -2.32 -19.44
CA ILE A 17 -12.33 -2.45 -20.86
C ILE A 17 -13.37 -3.37 -21.49
N ASN A 18 -14.11 -2.86 -22.48
CA ASN A 18 -15.23 -3.57 -23.14
C ASN A 18 -16.30 -4.11 -22.17
N GLY A 19 -16.48 -3.48 -21.00
CA GLY A 19 -17.44 -3.89 -19.97
C GLY A 19 -16.86 -4.70 -18.82
N ASP A 20 -15.67 -5.29 -19.01
CA ASP A 20 -15.01 -6.14 -18.02
C ASP A 20 -14.05 -5.34 -17.13
N ASP A 21 -14.03 -5.66 -15.83
CA ASP A 21 -13.13 -5.03 -14.87
C ASP A 21 -11.70 -5.57 -15.06
N VAL A 22 -10.74 -4.66 -15.25
CA VAL A 22 -9.33 -5.02 -15.41
C VAL A 22 -8.61 -4.94 -14.07
N LEU A 23 -8.00 -6.05 -13.68
CA LEU A 23 -7.15 -6.13 -12.50
C LEU A 23 -5.70 -5.76 -12.86
N CYS A 24 -5.18 -4.70 -12.24
CA CYS A 24 -3.82 -4.20 -12.44
C CYS A 24 -2.94 -4.53 -11.24
N LEU A 25 -1.75 -5.08 -11.50
CA LEU A 25 -0.69 -5.19 -10.50
C LEU A 25 -0.04 -3.81 -10.32
N MET A 26 -0.04 -3.31 -9.09
CA MET A 26 0.44 -1.97 -8.74
C MET A 26 1.87 -1.96 -8.18
N ILE A 27 2.46 -3.14 -8.00
CA ILE A 27 3.85 -3.31 -7.57
C ILE A 27 4.75 -3.68 -8.76
N GLY A 28 5.88 -2.99 -8.86
CA GLY A 28 6.90 -3.24 -9.88
C GLY A 28 8.15 -3.88 -9.28
N LYS A 29 8.89 -4.62 -10.11
CA LYS A 29 10.24 -5.09 -9.74
C LYS A 29 11.18 -3.89 -9.62
N SER A 30 11.99 -3.87 -8.58
CA SER A 30 13.12 -2.96 -8.44
C SER A 30 14.42 -3.74 -8.33
N ALA A 31 15.49 -3.23 -8.95
CA ALA A 31 16.78 -3.91 -9.00
C ALA A 31 17.67 -3.58 -7.78
N THR A 32 17.52 -2.39 -7.20
CA THR A 32 18.48 -1.84 -6.23
C THR A 32 17.84 -1.45 -4.89
N THR A 33 16.56 -1.11 -4.90
CA THR A 33 15.90 -0.51 -3.72
C THR A 33 14.48 -1.03 -3.55
N THR A 34 14.10 -1.35 -2.33
CA THR A 34 12.69 -1.63 -2.00
C THR A 34 11.98 -0.33 -1.63
N LEU A 35 10.88 -0.03 -2.30
CA LEU A 35 10.06 1.15 -2.06
C LEU A 35 8.67 0.73 -1.58
N ILE A 36 8.30 1.13 -0.36
CA ILE A 36 6.93 0.98 0.15
C ILE A 36 6.15 2.24 -0.25
N GLY A 37 5.45 2.19 -1.38
CA GLY A 37 4.65 3.30 -1.91
C GLY A 37 3.26 3.43 -1.29
N SER A 38 2.51 4.45 -1.72
CA SER A 38 1.17 4.80 -1.19
C SER A 38 0.18 3.62 -1.14
N ILE A 39 0.13 2.80 -2.20
CA ILE A 39 -0.79 1.64 -2.27
C ILE A 39 -0.48 0.59 -1.19
N MET A 40 0.79 0.39 -0.84
CA MET A 40 1.15 -0.54 0.24
C MET A 40 0.93 0.05 1.64
N GLN A 41 0.83 1.38 1.77
CA GLN A 41 0.61 2.06 3.04
C GLN A 41 -0.87 2.39 3.33
N MET A 42 -1.77 2.22 2.35
CA MET A 42 -3.15 2.73 2.40
C MET A 42 -4.02 2.25 3.58
N ASP A 43 -3.65 1.12 4.22
CA ASP A 43 -4.37 0.55 5.36
C ASP A 43 -3.64 0.76 6.70
N PHE A 44 -2.66 1.67 6.72
CA PHE A 44 -1.86 1.95 7.90
C PHE A 44 -1.79 3.44 8.16
N GLN A 45 -1.91 3.80 9.44
CA GLN A 45 -1.42 5.08 9.92
C GLN A 45 0.09 4.97 10.12
N VAL A 46 0.84 5.80 9.41
CA VAL A 46 2.30 5.80 9.42
C VAL A 46 2.81 7.05 10.12
N LEU A 47 3.66 6.87 11.14
CA LEU A 47 4.32 7.96 11.85
C LEU A 47 5.82 7.90 11.59
N TYR A 48 6.36 9.02 11.10
CA TYR A 48 7.78 9.24 10.90
C TYR A 48 8.32 10.11 12.04
N ASP A 49 8.95 9.50 13.04
CA ASP A 49 9.63 10.24 14.12
C ASP A 49 11.10 10.40 13.75
N LEU A 50 11.42 11.51 13.09
CA LEU A 50 12.78 11.83 12.63
C LEU A 50 13.75 12.09 13.79
N ASN A 51 13.25 12.61 14.92
CA ASN A 51 14.09 12.90 16.08
C ASN A 51 14.59 11.62 16.75
N LYS A 52 13.73 10.59 16.80
CA LYS A 52 14.08 9.28 17.37
C LYS A 52 14.58 8.28 16.32
N SER A 53 14.56 8.66 15.04
CA SER A 53 14.84 7.76 13.91
C SER A 53 13.98 6.49 13.93
N VAL A 54 12.69 6.65 14.24
CA VAL A 54 11.72 5.54 14.33
C VAL A 54 10.61 5.70 13.30
N LEU A 55 10.29 4.60 12.64
CA LEU A 55 9.09 4.43 11.82
C LEU A 55 8.08 3.55 12.58
N SER A 56 6.90 4.10 12.85
CA SER A 56 5.81 3.39 13.51
C SER A 56 4.64 3.21 12.55
N MET A 57 4.01 2.04 12.57
CA MET A 57 2.82 1.74 11.78
C MET A 57 1.74 1.14 12.67
N GLN A 58 0.50 1.56 12.44
CA GLN A 58 -0.69 1.02 13.08
C GLN A 58 -1.72 0.70 11.99
N PRO A 59 -2.32 -0.51 11.97
CA PRO A 59 -3.43 -0.81 11.08
C PRO A 59 -4.56 0.21 11.26
N THR A 60 -5.11 0.69 10.15
CA THR A 60 -6.16 1.70 10.13
C THR A 60 -7.39 1.17 9.41
N ASP A 61 -8.55 1.48 9.97
CA ASP A 61 -9.84 1.17 9.34
C ASP A 61 -10.35 2.39 8.57
N CYS A 62 -10.02 2.45 7.28
CA CYS A 62 -10.43 3.54 6.39
C CYS A 62 -11.95 3.59 6.12
N SER A 63 -12.74 2.64 6.63
CA SER A 63 -14.21 2.69 6.52
C SER A 63 -14.87 3.61 7.56
N LYS A 64 -14.10 4.06 8.58
CA LYS A 64 -14.58 4.91 9.68
C LYS A 64 -14.28 6.40 9.48
N LEU A 65 -14.09 6.84 8.24
CA LEU A 65 -13.89 8.25 7.89
C LEU A 65 -15.19 9.04 7.97
#